data_AF-A0A540L2A1-F1
#
_entry.id   AF-A0A540L2A1-F1
#
_cell.length_a   1.000
_cell.length_b   1.000
_cell.length_c   1.000
_cell.angle_alpha   90.00
_cell.angle_beta   90.00
_cell.angle_gamma   90.00
#
_symmetry.space_group_name_H-M   'P 1'
#
loop_
_entity.id
_entity.type
_entity.pdbx_description
1 polymer ?
#
loop_
_entity_poly.entity_id
_entity_poly.type
_entity_poly.pdbx_seq_one_letter_code
_entity_poly.pdbx_strand_id
1 'polypeptide(L)'
;MEKKSGSEEDKGKVCKRCKESYRASSNTSLSCRFHPSFFVCRRHDDQKRYYELGPNDPPYAAKFYDCCGAEDPEASGCTTSFHVSYDED
;
A
#
# COMPACT_ATOMS: atom_id res chain seq x y z
N MET A 1 2.99 -19.81 36.82
CA MET A 1 2.06 -19.59 35.69
C MET A 1 2.73 -20.03 34.40
N GLU A 2 2.27 -21.15 33.85
CA GLU A 2 2.69 -21.68 32.56
C GLU A 2 2.03 -20.90 31.43
N LYS A 3 2.81 -20.47 30.41
CA LYS A 3 2.33 -20.33 29.03
C LYS A 3 3.43 -20.76 28.07
N LYS A 4 3.41 -22.06 27.76
CA LYS A 4 4.14 -22.72 26.68
C LYS A 4 3.30 -22.56 25.42
N SER A 5 3.83 -21.87 24.41
CA SER A 5 3.48 -22.05 22.99
C SER A 5 4.21 -21.00 22.16
N GLY A 6 5.52 -21.17 21.97
CA GLY A 6 6.24 -20.48 20.89
C GLY A 6 5.86 -21.19 19.60
N SER A 7 4.71 -20.84 19.03
CA SER A 7 4.25 -21.30 17.74
C SER A 7 5.24 -20.89 16.65
N GLU A 8 5.32 -21.65 15.56
CA GLU A 8 6.15 -21.38 14.37
C GLU A 8 5.87 -20.02 13.68
N GLU A 9 5.02 -19.20 14.28
CA GLU A 9 4.64 -17.84 13.93
C GLU A 9 5.70 -16.77 14.21
N ASP A 10 6.79 -17.10 14.92
CA ASP A 10 7.95 -16.20 15.14
C ASP A 10 9.03 -16.31 14.03
N LYS A 11 8.78 -17.04 12.96
CA LYS A 11 9.58 -16.90 11.74
C LYS A 11 9.06 -15.65 11.02
N GLY A 12 9.85 -14.58 10.98
CA GLY A 12 9.46 -13.30 10.36
C GLY A 12 8.80 -13.54 8.99
N LYS A 13 7.48 -13.36 8.93
CA LYS A 13 6.68 -13.59 7.71
C LYS A 13 6.68 -12.32 6.89
N VAL A 14 6.63 -12.45 5.57
CA VAL A 14 6.48 -11.29 4.67
C VAL A 14 5.01 -11.12 4.35
N CYS A 15 4.51 -9.90 4.51
CA CYS A 15 3.11 -9.58 4.21
C CYS A 15 2.90 -9.46 2.70
N LYS A 16 1.91 -10.18 2.15
CA LYS A 16 1.57 -10.10 0.71
C LYS A 16 0.99 -8.73 0.29
N ARG A 17 0.53 -7.92 1.25
CA ARG A 17 -0.08 -6.61 1.00
C ARG A 17 0.93 -5.46 1.05
N CYS A 18 1.61 -5.28 2.18
CA CYS A 18 2.60 -4.20 2.35
C CYS A 18 4.03 -4.59 1.96
N LYS A 19 4.29 -5.88 1.72
CA LYS A 19 5.63 -6.45 1.42
C LYS A 19 6.66 -6.28 2.54
N GLU A 20 6.25 -5.82 3.72
CA GLU A 20 7.11 -5.75 4.89
C GLU A 20 7.15 -7.07 5.66
N SER A 21 8.25 -7.29 6.36
CA SER A 21 8.38 -8.38 7.32
C SER A 21 7.65 -8.05 8.61
N TYR A 22 6.89 -9.00 9.13
CA TYR A 22 6.12 -8.85 10.36
C TYR A 22 6.19 -10.13 11.21
N ARG A 23 5.94 -9.97 12.50
CA ARG A 23 5.78 -11.09 13.43
C ARG A 23 4.29 -11.38 13.55
N ALA A 24 3.89 -12.63 13.31
CA ALA A 24 2.48 -13.00 13.44
C ALA A 24 1.96 -12.80 14.88
N SER A 25 2.85 -12.91 15.87
CA SER A 25 2.55 -12.62 17.28
C SER A 25 2.22 -11.17 17.61
N SER A 26 2.69 -10.19 16.80
CA SER A 26 2.35 -8.76 16.98
C SER A 26 1.44 -8.23 15.87
N ASN A 27 0.79 -9.14 15.12
CA ASN A 27 -0.11 -8.77 14.04
C ASN A 27 -1.44 -8.28 14.61
N THR A 28 -1.72 -6.99 14.45
CA THR A 28 -2.98 -6.36 14.84
C THR A 28 -3.65 -5.76 13.61
N SER A 29 -4.93 -5.40 13.73
CA SER A 29 -5.69 -4.77 12.64
C SER A 29 -5.12 -3.42 12.18
N LEU A 30 -4.18 -2.85 12.94
CA LEU A 30 -3.53 -1.58 12.63
C LEU A 30 -2.05 -1.72 12.26
N SER A 31 -1.52 -2.95 12.25
CA SER A 31 -0.09 -3.20 12.03
C SER A 31 0.32 -3.07 10.55
N CYS A 32 -0.49 -3.56 9.61
CA CYS A 32 -0.15 -3.53 8.19
C CYS A 32 -0.68 -2.26 7.53
N ARG A 33 0.21 -1.42 7.00
CA ARG A 33 -0.15 -0.28 6.14
C ARG A 33 0.10 -0.62 4.68
N PHE A 34 -0.96 -0.63 3.87
CA PHE A 34 -0.86 -0.91 2.44
C PHE A 34 -1.81 -0.02 1.64
N HIS A 35 -1.53 0.10 0.33
CA HIS A 35 -2.44 0.71 -0.62
C HIS A 35 -3.30 -0.40 -1.24
N PRO A 36 -4.63 -0.42 -1.02
CA PRO A 36 -5.52 -1.43 -1.60
C PRO A 36 -5.70 -1.22 -3.11
N SER A 37 -5.52 0.01 -3.58
CA SER A 37 -5.53 0.34 -5.00
C SER A 37 -4.11 0.31 -5.58
N PHE A 38 -4.01 -0.05 -6.85
CA PHE A 38 -2.74 -0.01 -7.58
C PHE A 38 -2.28 1.42 -7.83
N PHE A 39 -0.97 1.60 -7.92
CA PHE A 39 -0.37 2.85 -8.37
C PHE A 39 -0.73 3.05 -9.84
N VAL A 40 -1.60 4.01 -10.13
CA VAL A 40 -2.10 4.28 -11.47
C VAL A 40 -1.32 5.40 -12.12
N CYS A 41 -0.91 5.18 -13.38
CA CYS A 41 -0.36 6.21 -14.24
C CYS A 41 -1.44 6.59 -15.25
N ARG A 42 -2.43 7.40 -14.85
CA ARG A 42 -3.46 7.86 -15.79
C ARG A 42 -2.92 9.05 -16.58
N ARG A 43 -3.03 8.99 -17.90
CA ARG A 43 -2.98 10.19 -18.73
C ARG A 43 -4.30 10.92 -18.52
N HIS A 44 -4.24 12.18 -18.15
CA HIS A 44 -5.41 13.03 -17.96
C HIS A 44 -5.98 13.50 -19.32
N ASP A 45 -6.21 12.57 -20.26
CA ASP A 45 -6.68 12.88 -21.62
C ASP A 45 -8.07 13.57 -21.59
N ASP A 46 -8.85 13.33 -20.53
CA ASP A 46 -10.18 13.94 -20.32
C ASP A 46 -10.12 15.42 -19.84
N GLN A 47 -8.97 15.92 -19.36
CA GLN A 47 -8.84 17.31 -18.90
C GLN A 47 -8.59 18.30 -20.05
N LYS A 48 -8.37 17.83 -21.29
CA LYS A 48 -8.43 18.71 -22.47
C LYS A 48 -9.80 19.39 -22.66
N ARG A 49 -10.84 18.93 -21.96
CA ARG A 49 -12.17 19.55 -22.03
C ARG A 49 -12.38 20.69 -21.02
N TYR A 50 -11.56 20.79 -19.96
CA TYR A 50 -11.83 21.71 -18.83
C TYR A 50 -10.66 22.59 -18.41
N TYR A 51 -9.42 22.32 -18.80
CA TYR A 51 -8.26 23.16 -18.47
C TYR A 51 -7.29 23.22 -19.65
N GLU A 52 -7.13 24.40 -20.23
CA GLU A 52 -6.03 24.67 -21.17
C GLU A 52 -4.72 24.65 -20.36
N LEU A 53 -3.96 23.55 -20.48
CA LEU A 53 -2.59 23.50 -19.98
C LEU A 53 -1.78 24.59 -20.68
N GLY A 54 -1.11 25.45 -19.90
CA GLY A 54 -0.23 26.47 -20.42
C GLY A 54 1.02 25.84 -21.06
N PRO A 55 1.75 26.58 -21.91
CA PRO A 55 2.93 26.07 -22.62
C PRO A 55 4.09 25.68 -21.71
N ASN A 56 4.00 25.93 -20.40
CA ASN A 56 5.02 25.65 -19.40
C ASN A 56 4.58 24.56 -18.39
N ASP A 57 3.38 24.00 -18.55
CA ASP A 57 2.91 22.91 -17.71
C ASP A 57 3.57 21.60 -18.18
N PRO A 58 4.32 20.90 -17.30
CA PRO A 58 4.94 19.64 -17.66
C PRO A 58 3.87 18.62 -18.10
N PRO A 59 4.18 17.70 -19.05
CA PRO A 59 3.23 16.69 -19.50
C PRO A 59 2.80 15.87 -18.29
N TYR A 60 1.56 16.09 -17.84
CA TYR A 60 1.06 15.60 -16.56
C TYR A 60 0.87 14.07 -16.61
N ALA A 61 1.95 13.35 -16.35
CA ALA A 61 1.91 11.96 -15.94
C ALA A 61 1.75 11.95 -14.42
N ALA A 62 0.59 12.38 -13.91
CA ALA A 62 0.28 12.18 -12.51
C ALA A 62 0.17 10.69 -12.25
N LYS A 63 1.24 10.16 -11.68
CA LYS A 63 1.25 8.81 -11.13
C LYS A 63 0.81 8.97 -9.69
N PHE A 64 -0.29 8.36 -9.32
CA PHE A 64 -0.80 8.45 -7.96
C PHE A 64 -1.46 7.15 -7.55
N TYR A 65 -1.57 6.94 -6.25
CA TYR A 65 -2.40 5.90 -5.68
C TYR A 65 -3.86 6.33 -5.71
N ASP A 66 -4.71 5.60 -6.43
CA ASP A 66 -6.15 5.90 -6.52
C ASP A 66 -6.83 5.86 -5.12
N CYS A 67 -6.26 5.15 -4.14
CA CYS A 67 -6.82 5.09 -2.79
C CYS A 67 -6.69 6.39 -1.97
N CYS A 68 -5.64 7.19 -2.20
CA CYS A 68 -5.33 8.35 -1.36
C CYS A 68 -4.81 9.57 -2.12
N GLY A 69 -4.59 9.45 -3.43
CA GLY A 69 -3.99 10.49 -4.25
C GLY A 69 -2.49 10.68 -4.03
N ALA A 70 -1.82 9.82 -3.24
CA ALA A 70 -0.38 9.94 -3.02
C ALA A 70 0.37 9.76 -4.33
N GLU A 71 1.14 10.77 -4.72
CA GLU A 71 1.91 10.79 -5.98
C GLU A 71 3.24 10.05 -5.84
N ASP A 72 3.73 9.91 -4.62
CA ASP A 72 4.95 9.19 -4.30
C ASP A 72 4.71 7.67 -4.23
N PRO A 73 5.44 6.86 -5.03
CA PRO A 73 5.34 5.39 -4.98
C PRO A 73 5.87 4.82 -3.65
N GLU A 74 6.64 5.59 -2.89
CA GLU A 74 7.15 5.21 -1.56
C GLU A 74 6.24 5.71 -0.43
N ALA A 75 5.09 6.33 -0.75
CA ALA A 75 4.14 6.78 0.26
C ALA A 75 3.66 5.61 1.12
N SER A 76 3.61 5.82 2.44
CA SER A 76 3.06 4.84 3.38
C SER A 76 1.64 4.47 3.00
N GLY A 77 1.29 3.19 3.13
CA GLY A 77 -0.04 2.68 2.81
C GLY A 77 -1.18 3.47 3.44
N CYS A 78 -2.16 3.87 2.63
CA CYS A 78 -3.32 4.66 3.03
C CYS A 78 -4.30 3.90 3.93
N THR A 79 -4.26 2.56 3.90
CA THR A 79 -5.17 1.68 4.64
C THR A 79 -4.41 0.83 5.64
N THR A 80 -4.98 0.67 6.83
CA THR A 80 -4.46 -0.21 7.88
C THR A 80 -5.28 -1.51 7.98
N SER A 81 -4.63 -2.66 8.10
CA SER A 81 -5.26 -3.96 8.33
C SER A 81 -4.31 -4.90 9.10
N PHE A 82 -4.76 -6.12 9.35
CA PHE A 82 -3.87 -7.26 9.64
C PHE A 82 -2.92 -7.52 8.46
N HIS A 83 -1.68 -7.89 8.76
CA HIS A 83 -0.77 -8.49 7.79
C HIS A 83 -1.30 -9.86 7.37
N VAL A 84 -1.09 -10.21 6.10
CA VAL A 84 -1.50 -11.49 5.52
C VAL A 84 -0.28 -12.17 4.93
N SER A 85 -0.02 -13.42 5.31
CA SER A 85 1.12 -14.17 4.81
C SER A 85 0.81 -14.81 3.44
N TYR A 86 1.86 -15.18 2.71
CA TYR A 86 1.72 -15.86 1.42
C TYR A 86 1.15 -17.29 1.54
N ASP A 87 1.33 -17.94 2.70
CA ASP A 87 0.81 -19.28 3.01
C ASP A 87 -0.70 -19.29 3.39
N GLU A 88 -1.32 -18.12 3.59
CA GLU A 88 -2.74 -17.99 3.97
C GLU A 88 -3.63 -17.70 2.74
N ASP A 89 -3.80 -18.68 1.85
CA ASP A 89 -4.74 -18.63 0.71
C ASP A 89 -5.74 -19.80 0.73
#